data_AF-A0A438G8S4-F1
#
_entry.id   AF-A0A438G8S4-F1
#
_cell.length_a   1.000
_cell.length_b   1.000
_cell.length_c   1.000
_cell.angle_alpha   90.00
_cell.angle_beta   90.00
_cell.angle_gamma   90.00
#
_symmetry.space_group_name_H-M   'P 1'
#
loop_
_entity.id
_entity.type
_entity.pdbx_description
1 polymer ?
#
loop_
_entity_poly.entity_id
_entity_poly.type
_entity_poly.pdbx_seq_one_letter_code
_entity_poly.pdbx_strand_id
1 'polypeptide(L)'
;MSRAGVLFQNALPEPDSRLGKSDGKNSILTWSHENALGGYEHGLYIEKWAPFVKELAVIVARGRDNSILCYPVVETIHKENICHIVKAPADVPWKIRRLATDVAYKAVSSLEGAGVFAVEMFLTIDGQILLNEVAPRPHNSGHHTIESCYTSQFEQHLRAVVGLPLGDPSMKTPAAIMYNLLGEDEENVEKGRSDGGKSGFEGEAGFSLANKLIGKALSIPGASVHWYDKPEMRKQRKMGHITIVGPSMGIVEARLHSMLGEESVDDQSSVTPRVGIIMGSDSDLPVMKDAAGILNHFGVPHEVRIVSAHRTPEMMFSYAMSARERGVQIIIAGAGGAAHLPG
;
A
#
# COMPACT_ATOMS: atom_id res chain seq x y z
N MET A 1 -10.91 -32.75 3.21
CA MET A 1 -10.21 -31.93 2.21
C MET A 1 -11.26 -31.14 1.43
N SER A 2 -11.72 -30.01 1.97
CA SER A 2 -12.61 -29.09 1.26
C SER A 2 -11.76 -28.28 0.29
N ARG A 3 -11.97 -28.47 -1.02
CA ARG A 3 -11.43 -27.59 -2.05
C ARG A 3 -12.07 -26.22 -1.83
N ALA A 4 -11.26 -25.22 -1.53
CA ALA A 4 -11.69 -23.83 -1.46
C ALA A 4 -12.35 -23.46 -2.80
N GLY A 5 -13.63 -23.10 -2.75
CA GLY A 5 -14.33 -22.53 -3.88
C GLY A 5 -13.62 -21.25 -4.30
N VAL A 6 -13.40 -21.08 -5.59
CA VAL A 6 -12.89 -19.84 -6.16
C VAL A 6 -13.98 -18.78 -5.93
N LEU A 7 -13.71 -17.82 -5.05
CA LEU A 7 -14.55 -16.62 -4.89
C LEU A 7 -14.44 -15.81 -6.18
N PHE A 8 -15.50 -15.81 -6.99
CA PHE A 8 -15.66 -14.84 -8.07
C PHE A 8 -16.10 -13.51 -7.47
N GLN A 9 -15.15 -12.63 -7.16
CA GLN A 9 -15.42 -11.19 -7.08
C GLN A 9 -15.51 -10.64 -8.52
N ASN A 10 -16.59 -10.97 -9.22
CA ASN A 10 -16.98 -10.18 -10.39
C ASN A 10 -17.70 -8.95 -9.85
N ALA A 11 -16.99 -7.82 -9.82
CA ALA A 11 -17.60 -6.51 -9.65
C ALA A 11 -18.71 -6.37 -10.70
N LEU A 12 -19.95 -6.17 -10.25
CA LEU A 12 -20.96 -5.63 -11.14
C LEU A 12 -20.55 -4.17 -11.43
N PRO A 13 -20.42 -3.75 -12.71
CA PRO A 13 -20.22 -2.34 -13.02
C PRO A 13 -21.42 -1.54 -12.48
N GLU A 14 -21.17 -0.27 -12.16
CA GLU A 14 -22.19 0.66 -11.68
C GLU A 14 -23.48 0.60 -12.51
N PRO A 15 -24.64 0.88 -11.88
CA PRO A 15 -25.93 0.79 -12.54
C PRO A 15 -26.10 2.00 -13.46
N ASP A 16 -25.52 1.97 -14.66
CA ASP A 16 -26.05 2.80 -15.73
C ASP A 16 -26.01 2.14 -17.11
N SER A 17 -27.14 2.32 -17.80
CA SER A 17 -27.40 2.12 -19.22
C SER A 17 -27.58 0.69 -19.77
N ARG A 18 -28.29 -0.21 -19.06
CA ARG A 18 -29.22 -1.17 -19.72
C ARG A 18 -30.14 -2.02 -18.82
N LEU A 19 -30.41 -1.61 -17.58
CA LEU A 19 -31.36 -2.30 -16.72
C LEU A 19 -32.77 -1.73 -16.90
N GLY A 20 -33.70 -2.58 -17.32
CA GLY A 20 -35.08 -2.23 -17.63
C GLY A 20 -35.79 -1.55 -16.44
N LYS A 21 -36.66 -0.59 -16.78
CA LYS A 21 -37.54 0.10 -15.84
C LYS A 21 -38.37 -0.92 -15.04
N SER A 22 -38.43 -0.75 -13.73
CA SER A 22 -39.35 -1.49 -12.85
C SER A 22 -40.71 -0.78 -12.83
N ASP A 23 -41.76 -1.44 -13.31
CA ASP A 23 -43.13 -1.07 -12.97
C ASP A 23 -43.53 -1.84 -11.70
N GLY A 24 -43.84 -1.07 -10.66
CA GLY A 24 -44.03 -1.58 -9.30
C GLY A 24 -45.09 -2.68 -9.19
N LYS A 25 -44.64 -3.89 -8.86
CA LYS A 25 -45.28 -4.92 -8.01
C LYS A 25 -44.45 -6.21 -8.15
N ASN A 26 -43.88 -6.70 -7.04
CA ASN A 26 -43.17 -7.98 -6.94
C ASN A 26 -42.24 -8.33 -8.10
N SER A 27 -41.12 -7.63 -8.26
CA SER A 27 -40.06 -8.06 -9.17
C SER A 27 -38.99 -8.85 -8.41
N ILE A 28 -39.10 -10.18 -8.46
CA ILE A 28 -37.92 -11.05 -8.37
C ILE A 28 -37.00 -10.59 -9.51
N LEU A 29 -35.84 -10.03 -9.18
CA LEU A 29 -34.80 -9.75 -10.16
C LEU A 29 -34.34 -11.10 -10.72
N THR A 30 -34.90 -11.50 -11.86
CA THR A 30 -34.43 -12.68 -12.60
C THR A 30 -33.10 -12.32 -13.24
N TRP A 31 -32.01 -12.67 -12.57
CA TRP A 31 -30.66 -12.55 -13.10
C TRP A 31 -30.44 -13.60 -14.18
N SER A 32 -30.49 -13.22 -15.46
CA SER A 32 -30.27 -14.12 -16.61
C SER A 32 -28.80 -14.52 -16.83
N HIS A 33 -27.96 -14.51 -15.80
CA HIS A 33 -26.50 -14.66 -15.89
C HIS A 33 -25.93 -15.78 -15.02
N GLU A 34 -26.73 -16.78 -14.69
CA GLU A 34 -26.34 -17.92 -13.85
C GLU A 34 -25.14 -18.71 -14.42
N ASN A 35 -25.11 -18.89 -15.75
CA ASN A 35 -24.01 -19.55 -16.44
C ASN A 35 -22.70 -18.74 -16.39
N ALA A 36 -22.78 -17.41 -16.29
CA ALA A 36 -21.59 -16.55 -16.18
C ALA A 36 -20.96 -16.61 -14.78
N LEU A 37 -21.70 -17.08 -13.78
CA LEU A 37 -21.25 -17.26 -12.39
C LEU A 37 -20.79 -18.69 -12.09
N GLY A 38 -20.66 -19.55 -13.11
CA GLY A 38 -20.18 -20.93 -12.96
C GLY A 38 -21.23 -21.95 -12.50
N GLY A 39 -22.51 -21.55 -12.45
CA GLY A 39 -23.63 -22.41 -12.08
C GLY A 39 -23.73 -22.71 -10.56
N TYR A 40 -24.90 -23.20 -10.13
CA TYR A 40 -25.19 -23.43 -8.71
C TYR A 40 -24.54 -24.71 -8.13
N GLU A 41 -23.89 -25.54 -8.95
CA GLU A 41 -23.33 -26.82 -8.48
C GLU A 41 -22.32 -26.68 -7.34
N HIS A 42 -21.64 -25.52 -7.25
CA HIS A 42 -20.63 -25.24 -6.24
C HIS A 42 -21.13 -24.34 -5.09
N GLY A 43 -22.42 -23.97 -5.11
CA GLY A 43 -22.99 -22.97 -4.20
C GLY A 43 -22.48 -21.56 -4.52
N LEU A 44 -23.40 -20.60 -4.59
CA LEU A 44 -23.05 -19.20 -4.79
C LEU A 44 -23.35 -18.42 -3.50
N TYR A 45 -22.38 -17.62 -3.08
CA TYR A 45 -22.54 -16.65 -2.00
C TYR A 45 -22.60 -15.25 -2.62
N ILE A 46 -23.63 -14.50 -2.24
CA ILE A 46 -23.84 -13.13 -2.72
C ILE A 46 -23.71 -12.21 -1.51
N GLU A 47 -22.83 -11.23 -1.63
CA GLU A 47 -22.62 -10.20 -0.63
C GLU A 47 -22.96 -8.81 -1.18
N LYS A 48 -23.26 -7.88 -0.27
CA LYS A 48 -23.49 -6.49 -0.63
C LYS A 48 -22.15 -5.84 -1.00
N TRP A 49 -22.14 -5.05 -2.07
CA TRP A 49 -21.00 -4.21 -2.41
C TRP A 49 -20.61 -3.27 -1.26
N ALA A 50 -19.34 -3.30 -0.88
CA ALA A 50 -18.78 -2.43 0.16
C ALA A 50 -18.26 -1.12 -0.46
N PRO A 51 -18.79 0.06 -0.10
CA PRO A 51 -18.27 1.34 -0.57
C PRO A 51 -17.00 1.74 0.20
N PHE A 52 -15.87 1.13 -0.18
CA PHE A 52 -14.59 1.33 0.48
C PHE A 52 -13.75 2.43 -0.18
N VAL A 53 -12.89 3.06 0.63
CA VAL A 53 -11.92 4.08 0.19
C VAL A 53 -10.48 3.53 0.16
N LYS A 54 -10.21 2.48 0.93
CA LYS A 54 -8.92 1.75 0.93
C LYS A 54 -9.15 0.27 1.22
N GLU A 55 -8.31 -0.56 0.63
CA GLU A 55 -8.16 -1.95 1.02
C GLU A 55 -6.98 -2.07 1.96
N LEU A 56 -7.19 -2.73 3.09
CA LEU A 56 -6.20 -2.90 4.14
C LEU A 56 -5.94 -4.38 4.36
N ALA A 57 -4.72 -4.73 4.77
CA ALA A 57 -4.42 -6.07 5.24
C ALA A 57 -3.57 -6.03 6.51
N VAL A 58 -3.70 -7.07 7.33
CA VAL A 58 -2.84 -7.33 8.48
C VAL A 58 -2.42 -8.78 8.45
N ILE A 59 -1.11 -9.01 8.48
CA ILE A 59 -0.56 -10.34 8.73
C ILE A 59 -0.60 -10.59 10.24
N VAL A 60 -1.06 -11.76 10.65
CA VAL A 60 -1.17 -12.18 12.04
C VAL A 60 -0.48 -13.53 12.21
N ALA A 61 0.42 -13.63 13.18
CA ALA A 61 1.04 -14.87 13.58
C ALA A 61 0.35 -15.41 14.83
N ARG A 62 0.06 -16.72 14.84
CA ARG A 62 -0.52 -17.45 15.98
C ARG A 62 0.37 -18.64 16.32
N GLY A 63 0.97 -18.64 17.51
CA GLY A 63 1.83 -19.72 18.01
C GLY A 63 1.02 -20.92 18.53
N ARG A 64 1.71 -22.05 18.73
CA ARG A 64 1.12 -23.25 19.37
C ARG A 64 0.74 -23.03 20.84
N ASP A 65 1.39 -22.05 21.48
CA ASP A 65 1.10 -21.58 22.84
C ASP A 65 -0.05 -20.55 22.89
N ASN A 66 -0.74 -20.34 21.77
CA ASN A 66 -1.77 -19.30 21.57
C ASN A 66 -1.25 -17.86 21.69
N SER A 67 0.07 -17.62 21.67
CA SER A 67 0.61 -16.28 21.46
C SER A 67 0.16 -15.74 20.11
N ILE A 68 -0.20 -14.47 20.05
CA ILE A 68 -0.64 -13.80 18.81
C ILE A 68 0.14 -12.49 18.67
N LEU A 69 0.74 -12.30 17.50
CA LEU A 69 1.41 -11.06 17.12
C LEU A 69 0.87 -10.56 15.78
N CYS A 70 0.60 -9.27 15.68
CA CYS A 70 0.14 -8.62 14.45
C CYS A 70 1.27 -7.81 13.82
N TYR A 71 1.41 -7.93 12.51
CA TYR A 71 2.24 -7.06 11.71
C TYR A 71 1.58 -5.70 11.50
N PRO A 72 2.35 -4.68 11.06
CA PRO A 72 1.79 -3.39 10.71
C PRO A 72 0.68 -3.51 9.67
N VAL A 73 -0.35 -2.68 9.83
CA VAL A 73 -1.42 -2.54 8.82
C VAL A 73 -0.80 -2.04 7.53
N VAL A 74 -1.12 -2.70 6.42
CA VAL A 74 -0.70 -2.30 5.07
C VAL A 74 -1.90 -1.88 4.24
N GLU A 75 -1.67 -1.00 3.27
CA GLU A 75 -2.62 -0.71 2.21
C GLU A 75 -2.29 -1.58 1.01
N THR A 76 -3.29 -2.27 0.47
CA THR A 76 -3.17 -3.07 -0.76
C THR A 76 -3.88 -2.36 -1.90
N ILE A 77 -3.25 -2.29 -3.07
CA ILE A 77 -3.85 -1.70 -4.27
C ILE A 77 -4.00 -2.80 -5.30
N HIS A 78 -5.24 -3.12 -5.64
CA HIS A 78 -5.57 -4.12 -6.65
C HIS A 78 -5.86 -3.48 -8.01
N LYS A 79 -5.45 -4.16 -9.09
CA LYS A 79 -5.83 -3.85 -10.47
C LYS A 79 -6.30 -5.14 -11.10
N GLU A 80 -7.48 -5.12 -11.73
CA GLU A 80 -8.09 -6.31 -12.35
C GLU A 80 -8.15 -7.50 -11.36
N ASN A 81 -8.54 -7.21 -10.10
CA ASN A 81 -8.60 -8.17 -8.98
C ASN A 81 -7.26 -8.83 -8.60
N ILE A 82 -6.13 -8.19 -8.95
CA ILE A 82 -4.80 -8.68 -8.60
C ILE A 82 -4.06 -7.61 -7.79
N CYS A 83 -3.54 -8.02 -6.63
CA CYS A 83 -2.72 -7.15 -5.81
C CYS A 83 -1.50 -6.71 -6.62
N HIS A 84 -1.36 -5.41 -6.81
CA HIS A 84 -0.29 -4.80 -7.61
C HIS A 84 0.76 -4.17 -6.69
N ILE A 85 0.30 -3.41 -5.70
CA ILE A 85 1.14 -2.64 -4.78
C ILE A 85 0.70 -2.91 -3.34
N VAL A 86 1.66 -2.97 -2.43
CA VAL A 86 1.43 -2.97 -0.98
C VAL A 86 2.25 -1.85 -0.35
N LYS A 87 1.60 -0.96 0.41
CA LYS A 87 2.26 0.14 1.13
C LYS A 87 2.27 -0.17 2.63
N ALA A 88 3.46 -0.14 3.24
CA ALA A 88 3.67 -0.39 4.66
C ALA A 88 4.44 0.75 5.34
N PRO A 89 3.94 1.33 6.45
CA PRO A 89 2.59 1.16 6.98
C PRO A 89 1.52 1.81 6.09
N ALA A 90 0.26 1.41 6.25
CA ALA A 90 -0.88 2.04 5.59
C ALA A 90 -1.01 3.53 5.97
N ASP A 91 -1.28 4.37 4.97
CA ASP A 91 -1.47 5.80 5.18
C ASP A 91 -2.90 6.12 5.64
N VAL A 92 -3.19 5.80 6.90
CA VAL A 92 -4.47 6.04 7.56
C VAL A 92 -4.27 6.58 8.97
N PRO A 93 -5.26 7.27 9.57
CA PRO A 93 -5.17 7.73 10.95
C PRO A 93 -4.84 6.60 11.92
N TRP A 94 -4.12 6.91 13.00
CA TRP A 94 -3.68 5.90 13.97
C TRP A 94 -4.84 5.07 14.54
N LYS A 95 -6.01 5.69 14.73
CA LYS A 95 -7.23 5.04 15.22
C LYS A 95 -7.71 3.94 14.26
N ILE A 96 -7.60 4.19 12.96
CA ILE A 96 -7.96 3.22 11.92
C ILE A 96 -6.95 2.06 11.90
N ARG A 97 -5.65 2.35 12.01
CA ARG A 97 -4.63 1.27 12.13
C ARG A 97 -4.89 0.39 13.33
N ARG A 98 -5.20 0.99 14.49
CA ARG A 98 -5.53 0.23 15.70
C ARG A 98 -6.79 -0.61 15.50
N LEU A 99 -7.86 -0.02 14.96
CA LEU A 99 -9.10 -0.75 14.70
C LEU A 99 -8.90 -1.93 13.76
N ALA A 100 -8.17 -1.75 12.65
CA ALA A 100 -7.85 -2.83 11.73
C ALA A 100 -7.00 -3.94 12.38
N THR A 101 -6.04 -3.56 13.22
CA THR A 101 -5.25 -4.52 14.01
C THR A 101 -6.14 -5.31 14.98
N ASP A 102 -7.06 -4.64 15.68
CA ASP A 102 -7.98 -5.27 16.62
C ASP A 102 -8.96 -6.23 15.91
N VAL A 103 -9.45 -5.86 14.72
CA VAL A 103 -10.29 -6.74 13.88
C VAL A 103 -9.50 -7.98 13.46
N ALA A 104 -8.27 -7.81 12.96
CA ALA A 104 -7.42 -8.92 12.53
C ALA A 104 -7.06 -9.86 13.69
N TYR A 105 -6.71 -9.29 14.85
CA TYR A 105 -6.46 -10.05 16.07
C TYR A 105 -7.67 -10.89 16.45
N LYS A 106 -8.87 -10.30 16.50
CA LYS A 106 -10.12 -11.00 16.86
C LYS A 106 -10.47 -12.09 15.86
N ALA A 107 -10.35 -11.81 14.56
CA ALA A 107 -10.60 -12.78 13.50
C ALA A 107 -9.72 -14.03 13.69
N VAL A 108 -8.40 -13.85 13.85
CA VAL A 108 -7.47 -14.98 13.98
C VAL A 108 -7.54 -15.64 15.35
N SER A 109 -7.87 -14.91 16.41
CA SER A 109 -8.13 -15.49 17.74
C SER A 109 -9.31 -16.46 17.74
N SER A 110 -10.27 -16.28 16.84
CA SER A 110 -11.43 -17.17 16.67
C SER A 110 -11.13 -18.43 15.85
N LEU A 111 -9.95 -18.52 15.23
CA LEU A 111 -9.51 -19.65 14.43
C LEU A 111 -8.60 -20.59 15.24
N GLU A 112 -8.61 -21.86 14.85
CA GLU A 112 -7.69 -22.87 15.34
C GLU A 112 -6.43 -22.95 14.46
N GLY A 113 -5.38 -23.55 15.00
CA GLY A 113 -4.13 -23.81 14.28
C GLY A 113 -3.01 -22.81 14.58
N ALA A 114 -1.78 -23.20 14.24
CA ALA A 114 -0.60 -22.37 14.39
C ALA A 114 -0.04 -22.01 13.02
N GLY A 115 0.52 -20.82 12.88
CA GLY A 115 1.07 -20.33 11.63
C GLY A 115 0.84 -18.83 11.44
N VAL A 116 0.72 -18.44 10.19
CA VAL A 116 0.50 -17.06 9.76
C VAL A 116 -0.81 -17.01 8.98
N PHE A 117 -1.57 -15.96 9.24
CA PHE A 117 -2.85 -15.67 8.65
C PHE A 117 -2.78 -14.26 8.06
N ALA A 118 -3.35 -14.05 6.89
CA ALA A 118 -3.64 -12.70 6.40
C ALA A 118 -5.11 -12.41 6.58
N VAL A 119 -5.40 -11.22 7.09
CA VAL A 119 -6.75 -10.70 7.23
C VAL A 119 -6.87 -9.52 6.29
N GLU A 120 -7.68 -9.66 5.24
CA GLU A 120 -7.98 -8.59 4.30
C GLU A 120 -9.25 -7.86 4.72
N MET A 121 -9.26 -6.55 4.55
CA MET A 121 -10.28 -5.67 5.08
C MET A 121 -10.55 -4.50 4.13
N PHE A 122 -11.75 -3.95 4.23
CA PHE A 122 -12.14 -2.72 3.59
C PHE A 122 -12.29 -1.59 4.61
N LEU A 123 -11.66 -0.45 4.35
CA LEU A 123 -11.94 0.80 5.06
C LEU A 123 -13.03 1.56 4.31
N THR A 124 -14.17 1.77 4.95
CA THR A 124 -15.30 2.49 4.36
C THR A 124 -15.17 4.01 4.50
N ILE A 125 -15.95 4.76 3.71
CA ILE A 125 -15.97 6.24 3.74
C ILE A 125 -16.33 6.82 5.12
N ASP A 126 -17.15 6.10 5.91
CA ASP A 126 -17.55 6.47 7.26
C ASP A 126 -16.58 5.94 8.34
N GLY A 127 -15.44 5.37 7.93
CA GLY A 127 -14.37 4.95 8.82
C GLY A 127 -14.57 3.58 9.49
N GLN A 128 -15.48 2.75 8.98
CA GLN A 128 -15.63 1.36 9.43
C GLN A 128 -14.57 0.45 8.80
N ILE A 129 -14.28 -0.65 9.48
CA ILE A 129 -13.44 -1.74 8.99
C ILE A 129 -14.33 -2.96 8.77
N LEU A 130 -14.46 -3.39 7.50
CA LEU A 130 -15.18 -4.59 7.13
C LEU A 130 -14.17 -5.70 6.83
N LEU A 131 -14.37 -6.89 7.40
CA LEU A 131 -13.57 -8.07 7.07
C LEU A 131 -13.97 -8.57 5.67
N ASN A 132 -13.00 -8.69 4.76
CA ASN A 132 -13.19 -9.25 3.42
C ASN A 132 -12.92 -10.76 3.44
N GLU A 133 -11.67 -11.15 3.70
CA GLU A 133 -11.27 -12.56 3.74
C GLU A 133 -10.17 -12.84 4.76
N VAL A 134 -10.00 -14.13 5.08
CA VAL A 134 -8.89 -14.63 5.90
C VAL A 134 -8.18 -15.77 5.18
N ALA A 135 -6.89 -15.59 4.91
CA ALA A 135 -6.05 -16.61 4.28
C ALA A 135 -5.12 -17.24 5.34
N PRO A 136 -5.28 -18.53 5.70
CA PRO A 136 -4.48 -19.22 6.73
C PRO A 136 -3.13 -19.69 6.20
N ARG A 137 -2.36 -18.77 5.61
CA ARG A 137 -1.04 -19.00 5.03
C ARG A 137 -0.26 -17.69 4.93
N PRO A 138 1.06 -17.74 4.72
CA PRO A 138 1.79 -16.58 4.21
C PRO A 138 1.08 -15.99 2.97
N HIS A 139 1.06 -14.68 2.91
CA HIS A 139 0.25 -13.93 1.96
C HIS A 139 1.05 -12.90 1.19
N ASN A 140 0.55 -12.55 0.00
CA ASN A 140 1.24 -11.62 -0.89
C ASN A 140 1.39 -10.24 -0.26
N SER A 141 0.36 -9.76 0.43
CA SER A 141 0.39 -8.51 1.19
C SER A 141 1.40 -8.50 2.34
N GLY A 142 2.01 -9.63 2.70
CA GLY A 142 3.05 -9.73 3.71
C GLY A 142 4.47 -9.84 3.15
N HIS A 143 4.70 -9.88 1.84
CA HIS A 143 6.06 -10.14 1.33
C HIS A 143 7.04 -9.01 1.67
N HIS A 144 6.56 -7.77 1.79
CA HIS A 144 7.35 -6.62 2.27
C HIS A 144 8.07 -6.90 3.61
N THR A 145 7.56 -7.83 4.44
CA THR A 145 8.13 -8.14 5.76
C THR A 145 9.54 -8.74 5.68
N ILE A 146 9.96 -9.27 4.52
CA ILE A 146 11.34 -9.75 4.32
C ILE A 146 12.32 -8.58 4.51
N GLU A 147 12.09 -7.46 3.83
CA GLU A 147 12.99 -6.30 3.90
C GLU A 147 12.63 -5.32 5.01
N SER A 148 11.34 -5.16 5.32
CA SER A 148 10.87 -4.04 6.15
C SER A 148 10.67 -4.36 7.63
N CYS A 149 10.59 -5.64 8.01
CA CYS A 149 10.35 -6.06 9.40
C CYS A 149 11.55 -6.80 10.00
N TYR A 150 11.59 -6.91 11.33
CA TYR A 150 12.64 -7.70 12.01
C TYR A 150 12.50 -9.19 11.75
N THR A 151 11.27 -9.71 11.78
CA THR A 151 10.97 -11.12 11.44
C THR A 151 10.04 -11.19 10.24
N SER A 152 10.46 -11.85 9.16
CA SER A 152 9.60 -12.01 7.98
C SER A 152 8.41 -12.92 8.28
N GLN A 153 7.30 -12.77 7.54
CA GLN A 153 6.15 -13.66 7.69
C GLN A 153 6.49 -15.15 7.47
N PHE A 154 7.52 -15.45 6.66
CA PHE A 154 7.92 -16.82 6.35
C PHE A 154 8.67 -17.46 7.52
N GLU A 155 9.61 -16.73 8.09
CA GLU A 155 10.28 -17.14 9.31
C GLU A 155 9.29 -17.25 10.47
N GLN A 156 8.38 -16.28 10.58
CA GLN A 156 7.36 -16.27 11.61
C GLN A 156 6.39 -17.45 11.49
N HIS A 157 6.01 -17.80 10.25
CA HIS A 157 5.22 -19.00 9.98
C HIS A 157 5.94 -20.24 10.47
N LEU A 158 7.23 -20.41 10.15
CA LEU A 158 8.03 -21.53 10.64
C LEU A 158 8.10 -21.58 12.17
N ARG A 159 8.44 -20.46 12.81
CA ARG A 159 8.48 -20.36 14.28
C ARG A 159 7.15 -20.78 14.91
N ALA A 160 6.05 -20.23 14.40
CA ALA A 160 4.70 -20.55 14.85
C ALA A 160 4.37 -22.04 14.70
N VAL A 161 4.60 -22.65 13.53
CA VAL A 161 4.23 -24.04 13.26
C VAL A 161 5.12 -25.05 13.98
N VAL A 162 6.39 -24.74 14.25
CA VAL A 162 7.31 -25.63 14.99
C VAL A 162 7.31 -25.38 16.51
N GLY A 163 6.58 -24.38 17.00
CA GLY A 163 6.47 -24.10 18.44
C GLY A 163 7.66 -23.34 19.02
N LEU A 164 8.37 -22.56 18.21
CA LEU A 164 9.39 -21.63 18.68
C LEU A 164 8.77 -20.28 19.09
N PRO A 165 9.45 -19.47 19.92
CA PRO A 165 8.98 -18.13 20.24
C PRO A 165 8.76 -17.28 18.99
N LEU A 166 7.60 -16.64 18.92
CA LEU A 166 7.29 -15.69 17.85
C LEU A 166 8.30 -14.53 17.85
N GLY A 167 8.77 -14.15 16.68
CA GLY A 167 9.69 -13.03 16.48
C GLY A 167 8.97 -11.67 16.43
N ASP A 168 9.75 -10.60 16.56
CA ASP A 168 9.27 -9.22 16.51
C ASP A 168 8.73 -8.88 15.10
N PRO A 169 7.43 -8.56 14.96
CA PRO A 169 6.82 -8.20 13.68
C PRO A 169 7.02 -6.73 13.33
N SER A 170 7.67 -5.94 14.19
CA SER A 170 7.82 -4.50 14.02
C SER A 170 8.66 -4.19 12.78
N MET A 171 8.31 -3.07 12.14
CA MET A 171 9.10 -2.54 11.05
C MET A 171 10.46 -2.04 11.54
N LYS A 172 11.53 -2.45 10.86
CA LYS A 172 12.89 -1.93 11.04
C LYS A 172 13.18 -0.76 10.09
N THR A 173 12.33 -0.54 9.09
CA THR A 173 12.39 0.61 8.17
C THR A 173 11.14 1.48 8.32
N PRO A 174 11.24 2.82 8.28
CA PRO A 174 10.05 3.67 8.45
C PRO A 174 8.98 3.52 7.37
N ALA A 175 9.36 3.15 6.15
CA ALA A 175 8.45 2.92 5.03
C ALA A 175 8.93 1.80 4.11
N ALA A 176 7.98 1.12 3.48
CA ALA A 176 8.20 0.15 2.43
C ALA A 176 7.05 0.13 1.42
N ILE A 177 7.40 -0.16 0.16
CA ILE A 177 6.45 -0.50 -0.90
C ILE A 177 6.87 -1.82 -1.52
N MET A 178 5.93 -2.76 -1.61
CA MET A 178 6.09 -3.96 -2.42
C MET A 178 5.32 -3.79 -3.73
N TYR A 179 5.98 -4.09 -4.85
CA TYR A 179 5.42 -4.09 -6.19
C TYR A 179 5.47 -5.52 -6.76
N ASN A 180 4.34 -6.08 -7.19
CA ASN A 180 4.32 -7.41 -7.80
C ASN A 180 4.84 -7.37 -9.24
N LEU A 181 5.74 -8.31 -9.56
CA LEU A 181 6.15 -8.58 -10.93
C LEU A 181 5.17 -9.59 -11.54
N LEU A 182 4.30 -9.11 -12.42
CA LEU A 182 3.32 -9.94 -13.13
C LEU A 182 3.86 -10.33 -14.51
N GLY A 183 3.41 -11.48 -15.00
CA GLY A 183 3.63 -11.87 -16.37
C GLY A 183 2.78 -11.04 -17.33
N GLU A 184 3.36 -10.67 -18.47
CA GLU A 184 2.70 -10.02 -19.59
C GLU A 184 2.57 -10.97 -20.78
N ASP A 185 1.56 -10.75 -21.63
CA ASP A 185 1.38 -11.42 -22.92
C ASP A 185 2.08 -10.68 -24.07
N GLU A 186 2.34 -11.37 -25.18
CA GLU A 186 3.10 -10.83 -26.32
C GLU A 186 2.42 -9.61 -26.98
N GLU A 187 1.09 -9.58 -26.96
CA GLU A 187 0.27 -8.55 -27.63
C GLU A 187 0.47 -7.15 -27.01
N ASN A 188 0.82 -7.07 -25.72
CA ASN A 188 1.17 -5.80 -25.05
C ASN A 188 2.66 -5.46 -25.17
N VAL A 189 3.53 -6.45 -25.44
CA VAL A 189 4.97 -6.19 -25.66
C VAL A 189 5.22 -5.51 -27.01
N GLU A 190 4.42 -5.79 -28.03
CA GLU A 190 4.56 -5.17 -29.36
C GLU A 190 4.21 -3.68 -29.39
N LYS A 191 3.31 -3.19 -28.52
CA LYS A 191 2.99 -1.74 -28.42
C LYS A 191 4.13 -0.90 -27.83
N GLY A 192 5.09 -1.52 -27.14
CA GLY A 192 6.27 -0.87 -26.56
C GLY A 192 7.56 -1.01 -27.38
N ARG A 193 7.51 -1.70 -28.54
CA ARG A 193 8.67 -1.90 -29.43
C ARG A 193 8.57 -1.01 -30.66
N SER A 194 9.51 -0.07 -30.78
CA SER A 194 9.74 0.69 -32.02
C SER A 194 10.65 -0.06 -33.01
N ASP A 195 11.19 -1.23 -32.65
CA ASP A 195 11.91 -2.13 -33.56
C ASP A 195 11.07 -3.38 -33.86
N GLY A 196 10.67 -3.58 -35.11
CA GLY A 196 9.77 -4.67 -35.55
C GLY A 196 10.39 -6.07 -35.52
N GLY A 197 11.12 -6.44 -34.47
CA GLY A 197 11.74 -7.75 -34.31
C GLY A 197 10.77 -8.78 -33.72
N LYS A 198 10.26 -9.68 -34.55
CA LYS A 198 9.52 -10.89 -34.12
C LYS A 198 10.48 -11.89 -33.48
N SER A 199 10.40 -12.11 -32.17
CA SER A 199 11.05 -13.24 -31.48
C SER A 199 10.07 -14.40 -31.38
N GLY A 200 10.38 -15.53 -32.02
CA GLY A 200 9.47 -16.65 -32.25
C GLY A 200 9.32 -17.66 -31.10
N PHE A 201 9.23 -17.21 -29.84
CA PHE A 201 8.91 -18.08 -28.70
C PHE A 201 8.03 -17.36 -27.68
N GLU A 202 6.78 -17.80 -27.56
CA GLU A 202 5.81 -17.37 -26.54
C GLU A 202 6.46 -17.37 -25.14
N GLY A 203 6.64 -16.17 -24.57
CA GLY A 203 7.17 -15.98 -23.22
C GLY A 203 8.46 -15.16 -23.13
N GLU A 204 9.34 -15.18 -24.14
CA GLU A 204 10.65 -14.48 -24.07
C GLU A 204 10.49 -12.96 -23.93
N ALA A 205 9.50 -12.40 -24.63
CA ALA A 205 9.21 -10.97 -24.65
C ALA A 205 8.86 -10.43 -23.26
N GLY A 206 8.05 -11.18 -22.52
CA GLY A 206 7.68 -10.77 -21.17
C GLY A 206 8.78 -11.06 -20.14
N PHE A 207 9.55 -12.15 -20.26
CA PHE A 207 10.75 -12.34 -19.43
C PHE A 207 11.74 -11.18 -19.65
N SER A 208 11.87 -10.69 -20.88
CA SER A 208 12.68 -9.50 -21.21
C SER A 208 12.16 -8.24 -20.53
N LEU A 209 10.84 -8.02 -20.51
CA LEU A 209 10.24 -6.88 -19.80
C LEU A 209 10.48 -6.96 -18.29
N ALA A 210 10.25 -8.13 -17.70
CA ALA A 210 10.54 -8.38 -16.29
C ALA A 210 12.03 -8.15 -15.99
N ASN A 211 12.94 -8.65 -16.83
CA ASN A 211 14.38 -8.46 -16.68
C ASN A 211 14.79 -6.98 -16.77
N LYS A 212 14.19 -6.21 -17.69
CA LYS A 212 14.42 -4.74 -17.76
C LYS A 212 13.97 -4.05 -16.47
N LEU A 213 12.79 -4.39 -15.97
CA LEU A 213 12.27 -3.80 -14.73
C LEU A 213 13.11 -4.20 -13.51
N ILE A 214 13.54 -5.46 -13.44
CA ILE A 214 14.50 -5.95 -12.44
C ILE A 214 15.81 -5.17 -12.53
N GLY A 215 16.36 -4.98 -13.73
CA GLY A 215 17.57 -4.20 -13.95
C GLY A 215 17.45 -2.76 -13.46
N LYS A 216 16.31 -2.10 -13.69
CA LYS A 216 16.00 -0.78 -13.11
C LYS A 216 15.91 -0.85 -11.59
N ALA A 217 15.20 -1.83 -11.04
CA ALA A 217 15.05 -1.99 -9.59
C ALA A 217 16.40 -2.14 -8.88
N LEU A 218 17.34 -2.88 -9.48
CA LEU A 218 18.69 -3.08 -8.92
C LEU A 218 19.52 -1.79 -8.82
N SER A 219 19.17 -0.73 -9.56
CA SER A 219 19.83 0.58 -9.42
C SER A 219 19.14 1.50 -8.40
N ILE A 220 17.97 1.12 -7.87
CA ILE A 220 17.22 1.92 -6.89
C ILE A 220 17.73 1.64 -5.48
N PRO A 221 18.21 2.65 -4.73
CA PRO A 221 18.62 2.47 -3.35
C PRO A 221 17.49 1.94 -2.47
N GLY A 222 17.76 0.87 -1.73
CA GLY A 222 16.78 0.23 -0.84
C GLY A 222 15.77 -0.68 -1.56
N ALA A 223 15.93 -0.94 -2.86
CA ALA A 223 15.15 -1.96 -3.56
C ALA A 223 15.77 -3.36 -3.36
N SER A 224 14.92 -4.37 -3.27
CA SER A 224 15.30 -5.78 -3.26
C SER A 224 14.35 -6.56 -4.15
N VAL A 225 14.91 -7.43 -4.98
CA VAL A 225 14.16 -8.20 -5.98
C VAL A 225 14.06 -9.65 -5.52
N HIS A 226 12.85 -10.20 -5.57
CA HIS A 226 12.57 -11.60 -5.34
C HIS A 226 11.96 -12.22 -6.60
N TRP A 227 12.72 -13.09 -7.25
CA TRP A 227 12.29 -13.83 -8.43
C TRP A 227 11.90 -15.26 -8.05
N TYR A 228 10.73 -15.73 -8.49
CA TYR A 228 10.24 -17.06 -8.09
C TYR A 228 10.62 -18.18 -9.05
N ASP A 229 11.36 -17.87 -10.12
CA ASP A 229 11.86 -18.83 -11.10
C ASP A 229 10.77 -19.77 -11.66
N LYS A 230 9.62 -19.19 -12.00
CA LYS A 230 8.52 -19.95 -12.60
C LYS A 230 8.83 -20.20 -14.08
N PRO A 231 8.69 -21.43 -14.57
CA PRO A 231 9.19 -21.83 -15.90
C PRO A 231 8.43 -21.20 -17.07
N GLU A 232 7.19 -20.76 -16.85
CA GLU A 232 6.34 -20.17 -17.90
C GLU A 232 5.82 -18.82 -17.42
N MET A 233 5.85 -17.83 -18.31
CA MET A 233 5.24 -16.54 -18.04
C MET A 233 3.89 -16.42 -18.74
N ARG A 234 2.83 -16.34 -17.93
CA ARG A 234 1.46 -16.15 -18.40
C ARG A 234 0.99 -14.77 -17.93
N LYS A 235 0.10 -14.14 -18.71
CA LYS A 235 -0.55 -12.88 -18.33
C LYS A 235 -1.03 -12.97 -16.88
N GLN A 236 -0.78 -11.92 -16.10
CA GLN A 236 -1.23 -11.78 -14.70
C GLN A 236 -0.66 -12.82 -13.71
N ARG A 237 0.20 -13.76 -14.14
CA ARG A 237 0.87 -14.72 -13.25
C ARG A 237 1.90 -13.97 -12.41
N LYS A 238 1.84 -14.10 -11.08
CA LYS A 238 2.85 -13.52 -10.17
C LYS A 238 4.19 -14.23 -10.35
N MET A 239 5.18 -13.56 -10.94
CA MET A 239 6.50 -14.10 -11.25
C MET A 239 7.55 -13.74 -10.21
N GLY A 240 7.32 -12.65 -9.48
CA GLY A 240 8.20 -12.18 -8.42
C GLY A 240 7.61 -10.97 -7.72
N HIS A 241 8.41 -10.32 -6.89
CA HIS A 241 8.09 -9.01 -6.34
C HIS A 241 9.36 -8.19 -6.13
N ILE A 242 9.18 -6.87 -6.01
CA ILE A 242 10.22 -5.92 -5.64
C ILE A 242 9.76 -5.23 -4.37
N THR A 243 10.60 -5.20 -3.34
CA THR A 243 10.35 -4.39 -2.15
C THR A 243 11.32 -3.21 -2.14
N ILE A 244 10.80 -1.99 -2.03
CA ILE A 244 11.60 -0.77 -1.87
C ILE A 244 11.39 -0.28 -0.44
N VAL A 245 12.47 -0.10 0.33
CA VAL A 245 12.43 0.46 1.68
C VAL A 245 13.07 1.85 1.72
N GLY A 246 12.64 2.67 2.68
CA GLY A 246 13.17 4.02 2.83
C GLY A 246 12.74 4.71 4.13
N PRO A 247 13.22 5.95 4.35
CA PRO A 247 12.97 6.68 5.59
C PRO A 247 11.59 7.36 5.63
N SER A 248 10.82 7.36 4.53
CA SER A 248 9.47 7.91 4.48
C SER A 248 8.73 7.37 3.25
N MET A 249 7.39 7.28 3.30
CA MET A 249 6.58 6.80 2.17
C MET A 249 6.83 7.59 0.88
N GLY A 250 6.88 8.92 0.95
CA GLY A 250 7.11 9.76 -0.24
C GLY A 250 8.46 9.51 -0.95
N ILE A 251 9.54 9.17 -0.23
CA ILE A 251 10.80 8.75 -0.87
C ILE A 251 10.63 7.42 -1.60
N VAL A 252 9.92 6.48 -0.98
CA VAL A 252 9.73 5.14 -1.55
C VAL A 252 8.82 5.21 -2.78
N GLU A 253 7.80 6.06 -2.77
CA GLU A 253 6.94 6.35 -3.93
C GLU A 253 7.72 7.00 -5.07
N ALA A 254 8.55 8.01 -4.79
CA ALA A 254 9.38 8.64 -5.82
C ALA A 254 10.36 7.63 -6.47
N ARG A 255 10.92 6.72 -5.67
CA ARG A 255 11.76 5.62 -6.16
C ARG A 255 10.98 4.63 -7.02
N LEU A 256 9.75 4.30 -6.63
CA LEU A 256 8.86 3.45 -7.42
C LEU A 256 8.56 4.09 -8.79
N HIS A 257 8.15 5.35 -8.84
CA HIS A 257 7.86 6.05 -10.10
C HIS A 257 9.09 6.10 -11.01
N SER A 258 10.26 6.43 -10.46
CA SER A 258 11.54 6.40 -11.19
C SER A 258 11.85 5.00 -11.75
N MET A 259 11.59 3.95 -10.99
CA MET A 259 11.76 2.55 -11.43
C MET A 259 10.80 2.19 -12.58
N LEU A 260 9.54 2.61 -12.49
CA LEU A 260 8.52 2.32 -13.51
C LEU A 260 8.75 3.13 -14.80
N GLY A 261 9.54 4.20 -14.75
CA GLY A 261 9.75 5.10 -15.89
C GLY A 261 8.52 5.95 -16.18
N GLU A 262 7.66 6.13 -15.18
CA GLU A 262 6.64 7.16 -15.19
C GLU A 262 7.39 8.48 -15.04
N GLU A 263 7.60 9.19 -16.16
CA GLU A 263 7.94 10.60 -16.10
C GLU A 263 6.86 11.27 -15.25
N SER A 264 7.28 11.96 -14.19
CA SER A 264 6.38 12.84 -13.47
C SER A 264 5.78 13.80 -14.49
N VAL A 265 4.51 13.61 -14.83
CA VAL A 265 3.66 14.63 -15.44
C VAL A 265 3.41 15.68 -14.36
N ASP A 266 4.48 16.34 -13.97
CA ASP A 266 4.54 17.52 -13.11
C ASP A 266 5.98 18.07 -13.19
N ASP A 267 6.51 18.21 -14.42
CA ASP A 267 7.57 19.16 -14.66
C ASP A 267 6.96 20.56 -14.80
N GLN A 268 6.51 21.09 -13.67
CA GLN A 268 6.48 22.51 -13.36
C GLN A 268 6.92 22.68 -11.91
N SER A 269 8.24 22.75 -11.69
CA SER A 269 8.90 23.70 -10.78
C SER A 269 8.16 24.12 -9.49
N SER A 270 7.55 23.19 -8.76
CA SER A 270 7.18 23.39 -7.36
C SER A 270 7.82 22.27 -6.55
N VAL A 271 9.05 22.53 -6.11
CA VAL A 271 9.70 21.63 -5.16
C VAL A 271 8.81 21.61 -3.91
N THR A 272 8.06 20.53 -3.70
CA THR A 272 7.19 20.39 -2.54
C THR A 272 8.05 20.41 -1.27
N PRO A 273 7.85 21.38 -0.37
CA PRO A 273 8.74 21.56 0.76
C PRO A 273 8.60 20.39 1.73
N ARG A 274 9.70 19.67 2.00
CA ARG A 274 9.71 18.57 2.98
C ARG A 274 9.84 19.08 4.41
N VAL A 275 10.42 20.27 4.58
CA VAL A 275 10.58 20.94 5.88
C VAL A 275 9.94 22.32 5.86
N GLY A 276 9.07 22.60 6.82
CA GLY A 276 8.50 23.92 7.05
C GLY A 276 9.25 24.65 8.16
N ILE A 277 9.91 25.76 7.86
CA ILE A 277 10.50 26.63 8.87
C ILE A 277 9.52 27.75 9.18
N ILE A 278 8.98 27.78 10.39
CA ILE A 278 8.06 28.81 10.84
C ILE A 278 8.66 29.68 11.93
N MET A 279 8.28 30.95 11.97
CA MET A 279 8.70 31.90 13.01
C MET A 279 7.64 32.95 13.28
N GLY A 280 7.66 33.52 14.48
CA GLY A 280 6.66 34.50 14.91
C GLY A 280 6.85 35.89 14.31
N SER A 281 8.08 36.27 13.94
CA SER A 281 8.41 37.62 13.50
C SER A 281 9.59 37.69 12.53
N ASP A 282 9.71 38.79 11.77
CA ASP A 282 10.89 39.07 10.93
C ASP A 282 12.18 39.18 11.75
N SER A 283 12.10 39.57 13.02
CA SER A 283 13.26 39.63 13.91
C SER A 283 13.87 38.27 14.23
N ASP A 284 13.12 37.17 14.05
CA ASP A 284 13.62 35.80 14.24
C ASP A 284 14.32 35.26 12.96
N LEU A 285 14.09 35.90 11.81
CA LEU A 285 14.58 35.45 10.51
C LEU A 285 16.11 35.30 10.44
N PRO A 286 16.94 36.19 11.02
CA PRO A 286 18.40 36.02 11.00
C PRO A 286 18.84 34.72 11.68
N VAL A 287 18.18 34.29 12.75
CA VAL A 287 18.50 33.04 13.47
C VAL A 287 17.98 31.83 12.70
N MET A 288 16.77 31.92 12.16
CA MET A 288 16.14 30.81 11.44
C MET A 288 16.76 30.56 10.06
N LYS A 289 17.48 31.55 9.49
CA LYS A 289 18.22 31.40 8.24
C LYS A 289 19.33 30.36 8.31
N ASP A 290 19.93 30.13 9.47
CA ASP A 290 20.96 29.10 9.62
C ASP A 290 20.38 27.69 9.44
N ALA A 291 19.15 27.46 9.92
CA ALA A 291 18.44 26.20 9.68
C ALA A 291 18.15 26.00 8.18
N ALA A 292 17.70 27.05 7.49
CA ALA A 292 17.52 27.01 6.03
C ALA A 292 18.85 26.74 5.28
N GLY A 293 19.95 27.35 5.74
CA GLY A 293 21.29 27.13 5.19
C GLY A 293 21.75 25.68 5.29
N ILE A 294 21.53 25.04 6.44
CA ILE A 294 21.83 23.61 6.65
C ILE A 294 20.97 22.73 5.72
N LEU A 295 19.67 23.00 5.61
CA LEU A 295 18.79 22.24 4.72
C LEU A 295 19.20 22.38 3.25
N ASN A 296 19.60 23.59 2.82
CA ASN A 296 20.17 23.81 1.49
C ASN A 296 21.46 23.00 1.28
N HIS A 297 22.35 22.97 2.27
CA HIS A 297 23.59 22.20 2.20
C HIS A 297 23.33 20.70 1.99
N PHE A 298 22.29 20.16 2.62
CA PHE A 298 21.88 18.76 2.46
C PHE A 298 20.94 18.50 1.28
N GLY A 299 20.60 19.51 0.48
CA GLY A 299 19.66 19.38 -0.65
C GLY A 299 18.24 19.01 -0.20
N VAL A 300 17.83 19.42 1.01
CA VAL A 300 16.50 19.15 1.54
C VAL A 300 15.55 20.30 1.17
N PRO A 301 14.48 20.03 0.39
CA PRO A 301 13.48 21.04 0.08
C PRO A 301 12.80 21.58 1.32
N HIS A 302 12.70 22.90 1.41
CA HIS A 302 12.09 23.55 2.55
C HIS A 302 11.39 24.84 2.16
N GLU A 303 10.49 25.29 3.03
CA GLU A 303 9.86 26.60 2.96
C GLU A 303 10.15 27.38 4.23
N VAL A 304 10.15 28.71 4.14
CA VAL A 304 10.30 29.61 5.29
C VAL A 304 9.09 30.52 5.32
N ARG A 305 8.35 30.53 6.43
CA ARG A 305 7.14 31.34 6.59
C ARG A 305 7.15 32.05 7.95
N ILE A 306 6.66 33.29 7.95
CA ILE A 306 6.38 34.01 9.19
C ILE A 306 4.92 33.78 9.52
N VAL A 307 4.68 33.03 10.59
CA VAL A 307 3.35 32.57 11.00
C VAL A 307 3.27 32.76 12.51
N SER A 308 2.58 33.82 12.93
CA SER A 308 2.53 34.23 14.33
C SER A 308 1.29 33.65 15.01
N ALA A 309 1.46 32.69 15.92
CA ALA A 309 0.36 32.16 16.73
C ALA A 309 -0.42 33.24 17.50
N HIS A 310 0.22 34.37 17.82
CA HIS A 310 -0.38 35.47 18.59
C HIS A 310 -0.99 36.58 17.72
N ARG A 311 -0.45 36.80 16.52
CA ARG A 311 -0.89 37.91 15.64
C ARG A 311 -1.81 37.43 14.52
N THR A 312 -1.60 36.20 14.06
CA THR A 312 -2.32 35.58 12.94
C THR A 312 -2.64 34.10 13.27
N PRO A 313 -3.40 33.82 14.35
CA PRO A 313 -3.67 32.45 14.81
C PRO A 313 -4.38 31.59 13.76
N GLU A 314 -5.29 32.16 12.97
CA GLU A 314 -5.99 31.43 11.91
C GLU A 314 -5.02 30.96 10.82
N MET A 315 -4.06 31.81 10.45
CA MET A 315 -3.01 31.48 9.48
C MET A 315 -2.09 30.37 10.01
N MET A 316 -1.79 30.37 11.31
CA MET A 316 -1.04 29.31 11.98
C MET A 316 -1.76 27.97 11.92
N PHE A 317 -3.05 27.97 12.24
CA PHE A 317 -3.87 26.79 12.17
C PHE A 317 -3.99 26.25 10.73
N SER A 318 -4.27 27.12 9.75
CA SER A 318 -4.32 26.74 8.33
C SER A 318 -2.99 26.21 7.82
N TYR A 319 -1.87 26.80 8.25
CA TYR A 319 -0.54 26.33 7.89
C TYR A 319 -0.28 24.90 8.40
N ALA A 320 -0.61 24.63 9.67
CA ALA A 320 -0.42 23.33 10.29
C ALA A 320 -1.34 22.26 9.69
N MET A 321 -2.62 22.58 9.48
CA MET A 321 -3.61 21.65 8.91
C MET A 321 -3.27 21.25 7.46
N SER A 322 -2.81 22.20 6.65
CA SER A 322 -2.43 21.95 5.26
C SER A 322 -1.03 21.36 5.09
N ALA A 323 -0.20 21.32 6.14
CA ALA A 323 1.22 20.93 6.06
C ALA A 323 1.40 19.57 5.39
N ARG A 324 0.59 18.58 5.79
CA ARG A 324 0.65 17.22 5.25
C ARG A 324 0.28 17.16 3.77
N GLU A 325 -0.78 17.86 3.36
CA GLU A 325 -1.23 17.94 1.97
C GLU A 325 -0.19 18.62 1.08
N ARG A 326 0.55 19.59 1.64
CA ARG A 326 1.66 20.30 0.98
C ARG A 326 2.98 19.50 0.94
N GLY A 327 3.00 18.28 1.47
CA GLY A 327 4.19 17.42 1.50
C GLY A 327 5.19 17.73 2.62
N VAL A 328 4.83 18.61 3.57
CA VAL A 328 5.67 18.94 4.73
C VAL A 328 5.69 17.76 5.70
N GLN A 329 6.89 17.28 6.01
CA GLN A 329 7.12 16.13 6.90
C GLN A 329 7.66 16.57 8.26
N ILE A 330 8.34 17.72 8.34
CA ILE A 330 8.97 18.26 9.55
C ILE A 330 8.65 19.76 9.62
N ILE A 331 8.31 20.25 10.82
CA ILE A 331 8.19 21.69 11.09
C ILE A 331 9.28 22.10 12.09
N ILE A 332 10.12 23.06 11.70
CA ILE A 332 11.10 23.72 12.57
C ILE A 332 10.48 25.06 12.98
N ALA A 333 10.11 25.20 14.24
CA ALA A 333 9.43 26.40 14.73
C ALA A 333 10.35 27.22 15.64
N GLY A 334 10.66 28.46 15.23
CA GLY A 334 11.40 29.43 16.01
C GLY A 334 10.48 30.28 16.87
N ALA A 335 10.81 30.41 18.16
CA ALA A 335 10.12 31.29 19.09
C ALA A 335 11.14 32.18 19.82
N GLY A 336 10.91 33.50 19.81
CA GLY A 336 11.69 34.46 20.60
C GLY A 336 11.41 34.32 22.10
N GLY A 337 12.36 34.74 22.94
CA GLY A 337 12.37 34.53 24.40
C GLY A 337 11.25 35.18 25.22
N ALA A 338 10.20 35.72 24.59
CA ALA A 338 9.00 36.18 25.26
C ALA A 338 7.81 35.28 24.88
N ALA A 339 7.46 34.39 25.81
CA ALA A 339 6.28 33.53 25.85
C ALA A 339 6.25 32.27 24.95
N HIS A 340 6.19 31.12 25.65
CA HIS A 340 5.55 29.83 25.36
C HIS A 340 5.70 29.24 23.94
N LEU A 341 6.11 27.97 23.91
CA LEU A 341 6.22 27.09 22.74
C LEU A 341 5.18 27.43 21.65
N PRO A 342 5.56 27.41 20.36
CA PRO A 342 4.59 27.54 19.28
C PRO A 342 3.51 26.47 19.49
N GLY A 343 2.30 26.94 19.80
CA GLY A 343 1.19 26.15 20.31
C GLY A 343 0.78 24.99 19.42
#